data_AF-A0A813ZVP0-F1
#
_entry.id   AF-A0A813ZVP0-F1
#
_cell.length_a   1.000
_cell.length_b   1.000
_cell.length_c   1.000
_cell.angle_alpha   90.00
_cell.angle_beta   90.00
_cell.angle_gamma   90.00
#
_symmetry.space_group_name_H-M   'P 1'
#
loop_
_entity.id
_entity.type
_entity.pdbx_description
1 polymer ?
#
loop_
_entity_poly.entity_id
_entity_poly.type
_entity_poly.pdbx_seq_one_letter_code
_entity_poly.pdbx_strand_id
1 'polypeptide(L)'
;SNQHFNIELDTNSVPRYSCAAHKLNLAVRSGIKKSKKFSYILAKLSKFASEIRRSNIKSLSFIENKAKLRCENGTRWSSSYLMLESFLKAYEKKAFSDEKAFEKQDKPCPVSQRTILSYLKILNPLYTLSLLTQKADWHIGDVIQGLIFIFDSLDESTELGEKKQLILNLKNEIRIRFKFILESKIYILAATFNVSKLNFLYGSEDFNELSDKAVNETPFFFY
;
A
#
# COMPACT_ATOMS: atom_id res chain seq x y z
N SER A 1 -18.55 -34.66 -32.30
CA SER A 1 -17.23 -34.99 -31.74
C SER A 1 -16.97 -34.06 -30.57
N ASN A 2 -17.20 -34.53 -29.34
CA ASN A 2 -16.88 -33.76 -28.13
C ASN A 2 -15.37 -33.78 -27.93
N GLN A 3 -14.69 -32.69 -28.31
CA GLN A 3 -13.30 -32.47 -27.89
C GLN A 3 -13.30 -32.17 -26.39
N HIS A 4 -13.02 -33.19 -25.59
CA HIS A 4 -12.55 -33.02 -24.23
C HIS A 4 -11.20 -32.29 -24.29
N PHE A 5 -11.18 -31.00 -23.95
CA PHE A 5 -9.94 -30.31 -23.66
C PHE A 5 -9.36 -30.93 -22.39
N ASN A 6 -8.39 -31.84 -22.54
CA ASN A 6 -7.54 -32.32 -21.46
C ASN A 6 -6.64 -31.15 -21.02
N ILE A 7 -7.21 -30.24 -20.23
CA ILE A 7 -6.44 -29.21 -19.55
C ILE A 7 -5.89 -29.86 -18.28
N GLU A 8 -4.64 -30.30 -18.34
CA GLU A 8 -3.87 -30.68 -17.16
C GLU A 8 -3.56 -29.43 -16.33
N LEU A 9 -4.40 -29.18 -15.33
CA LEU A 9 -4.12 -28.21 -14.28
C LEU A 9 -2.88 -28.71 -13.50
N ASP A 10 -1.88 -27.86 -13.34
CA ASP A 10 -0.52 -28.08 -12.77
C ASP A 10 0.66 -28.31 -13.74
N THR A 11 0.44 -28.31 -15.05
CA THR A 11 1.57 -28.07 -15.96
C THR A 11 1.93 -26.57 -15.94
N ASN A 12 3.23 -26.22 -15.92
CA ASN A 12 3.71 -24.84 -16.09
C ASN A 12 3.35 -24.22 -17.46
N SER A 13 2.51 -24.89 -18.26
CA SER A 13 2.02 -24.47 -19.56
C SER A 13 0.89 -23.42 -19.47
N VAL A 14 0.17 -23.33 -18.34
CA VAL A 14 -0.88 -22.34 -18.11
C VAL A 14 -0.41 -21.29 -17.08
N PRO A 15 -0.21 -20.01 -17.48
CA PRO A 15 0.25 -18.99 -16.56
C PRO A 15 -0.79 -18.72 -15.45
N ARG A 16 -0.39 -18.93 -14.19
CA ARG A 16 -1.20 -18.56 -13.02
C ARG A 16 -1.08 -17.07 -12.71
N TYR A 17 -2.11 -16.31 -13.04
CA TYR A 17 -2.20 -14.90 -12.68
C TYR A 17 -2.56 -14.75 -11.20
N SER A 18 -1.60 -14.30 -10.39
CA SER A 18 -1.87 -14.05 -8.97
C SER A 18 -2.56 -12.70 -8.78
N CYS A 19 -3.55 -12.66 -7.89
CA CYS A 19 -4.31 -11.47 -7.53
C CYS A 19 -3.41 -10.27 -7.18
N ALA A 20 -3.62 -9.13 -7.86
CA ALA A 20 -2.87 -7.90 -7.64
C ALA A 20 -3.01 -7.36 -6.21
N ALA A 21 -4.22 -7.41 -5.63
CA ALA A 21 -4.47 -6.99 -4.24
C ALA A 21 -3.63 -7.83 -3.25
N HIS A 22 -3.56 -9.15 -3.48
CA HIS A 22 -2.75 -10.04 -2.65
C HIS A 22 -1.24 -9.75 -2.81
N LYS A 23 -0.76 -9.60 -4.04
CA LYS A 23 0.64 -9.25 -4.33
C LYS A 23 1.04 -7.92 -3.69
N LEU A 24 0.20 -6.90 -3.81
CA LEU A 24 0.42 -5.59 -3.19
C LEU A 24 0.46 -5.70 -1.66
N ASN A 25 -0.47 -6.45 -1.05
CA ASN A 25 -0.45 -6.67 0.39
C ASN A 25 0.85 -7.32 0.87
N LEU A 26 1.34 -8.33 0.15
CA LEU A 26 2.61 -8.97 0.48
C LEU A 26 3.81 -8.05 0.25
N ALA A 27 3.81 -7.26 -0.82
CA ALA A 27 4.90 -6.33 -1.16
C ALA A 27 5.04 -5.26 -0.07
N VAL A 28 3.95 -4.57 0.26
CA VAL A 28 3.96 -3.48 1.24
C VAL A 28 4.31 -4.01 2.62
N ARG A 29 3.73 -5.16 3.04
CA ARG A 29 4.06 -5.78 4.32
C ARG A 29 5.54 -6.12 4.41
N SER A 30 6.13 -6.65 3.34
CA SER A 30 7.56 -6.97 3.28
C SER A 30 8.40 -5.69 3.38
N GLY A 31 8.04 -4.63 2.64
CA GLY A 31 8.75 -3.35 2.65
C GLY A 31 8.73 -2.68 4.03
N ILE A 32 7.58 -2.70 4.71
CA ILE A 32 7.44 -2.22 6.10
C ILE A 32 8.34 -3.00 7.04
N LYS A 33 8.32 -4.34 6.98
CA LYS A 33 9.16 -5.20 7.85
C LYS A 33 10.67 -4.95 7.66
N LYS A 34 11.10 -4.64 6.43
CA LYS A 34 12.50 -4.27 6.15
C LYS A 34 12.89 -2.91 6.75
N SER A 35 11.93 -2.01 6.97
CA SER A 35 12.16 -0.76 7.71
C SER A 35 12.03 -0.99 9.23
N LYS A 36 13.16 -1.25 9.89
CA LYS A 36 13.21 -1.49 11.34
C LYS A 36 12.64 -0.32 12.15
N LYS A 37 12.96 0.92 11.76
CA LYS A 37 12.48 2.13 12.45
C LYS A 37 10.97 2.29 12.34
N PHE A 38 10.42 2.11 11.14
CA PHE A 38 8.98 2.21 10.95
C PHE A 38 8.23 1.08 11.67
N SER A 39 8.73 -0.16 11.56
CA SER A 39 8.20 -1.30 12.32
C SER A 39 8.21 -1.04 13.85
N TYR A 40 9.28 -0.44 14.37
CA TYR A 40 9.36 -0.05 15.78
C TYR A 40 8.30 1.01 16.16
N ILE A 41 8.06 2.00 15.30
CA ILE A 41 7.01 3.01 15.51
C ILE A 41 5.64 2.36 15.57
N LEU A 42 5.32 1.45 14.65
CA LEU A 42 4.05 0.72 14.63
C LEU A 42 3.86 -0.12 15.90
N ALA A 43 4.91 -0.80 16.36
CA ALA A 43 4.88 -1.56 17.61
C ALA A 43 4.66 -0.65 18.83
N LYS A 44 5.34 0.52 18.88
CA LYS A 44 5.20 1.51 19.96
C LYS A 44 3.78 2.07 20.04
N LEU A 45 3.17 2.40 18.89
CA LEU A 45 1.79 2.86 18.80
C LEU A 45 0.80 1.75 19.18
N SER A 46 1.00 0.52 18.72
CA SER A 46 0.15 -0.62 19.08
C SER A 46 0.17 -0.92 20.58
N LYS A 47 1.35 -0.81 21.21
CA LYS A 47 1.51 -0.95 22.66
C LYS A 47 0.73 0.15 23.40
N PHE A 48 0.90 1.41 22.97
CA PHE A 48 0.17 2.53 23.55
C PHE A 48 -1.35 2.38 23.43
N ALA A 49 -1.86 2.06 22.24
CA ALA A 49 -3.29 1.83 22.02
C ALA A 49 -3.83 0.68 22.91
N SER A 50 -3.03 -0.36 23.13
CA SER A 50 -3.37 -1.47 24.02
C SER A 50 -3.35 -1.08 25.51
N GLU A 51 -2.47 -0.16 25.92
CA GLU A 51 -2.47 0.41 27.28
C GLU A 51 -3.70 1.28 27.53
N ILE A 52 -4.08 2.15 26.58
CA ILE A 52 -5.30 2.96 26.67
C ILE A 52 -6.54 2.07 26.78
N ARG A 53 -6.65 1.03 25.94
CA ARG A 53 -7.80 0.11 25.95
C ARG A 53 -7.96 -0.65 27.27
N ARG A 54 -6.85 -0.97 27.95
CA ARG A 54 -6.86 -1.69 29.24
C ARG A 54 -7.15 -0.79 30.44
N SER A 55 -7.03 0.53 30.29
CA SER A 55 -7.27 1.48 31.38
C SER A 55 -8.66 2.08 31.23
N ASN A 56 -9.57 1.81 32.18
CA ASN A 56 -10.93 2.35 32.18
C ASN A 56 -10.97 3.88 32.15
N ILE A 57 -10.08 4.53 32.91
CA ILE A 57 -10.02 6.00 32.98
C ILE A 57 -9.57 6.58 31.63
N LYS A 58 -8.52 6.02 31.03
CA LYS A 58 -7.98 6.52 29.76
C LYS A 58 -8.88 6.19 28.58
N SER A 59 -9.51 5.02 28.59
CA SER A 59 -10.47 4.66 27.55
C SER A 59 -11.68 5.59 27.57
N LEU A 60 -12.16 6.02 28.74
CA LEU A 60 -13.23 7.02 28.88
C LEU A 60 -12.85 8.36 28.26
N SER A 61 -11.67 8.93 28.58
CA SER A 61 -11.21 10.19 27.97
C SER A 61 -11.16 10.12 26.43
N PHE A 62 -10.70 9.01 25.87
CA PHE A 62 -10.71 8.80 24.41
C PHE A 62 -12.13 8.67 23.85
N ILE A 63 -13.05 8.00 24.56
CA ILE A 63 -14.46 7.87 24.16
C ILE A 63 -15.17 9.23 24.19
N GLU A 64 -14.96 10.03 25.24
CA GLU A 64 -15.49 11.39 25.40
C GLU A 64 -15.05 12.28 24.25
N ASN A 65 -13.76 12.20 23.88
CA ASN A 65 -13.20 12.89 22.73
C ASN A 65 -13.58 12.24 21.37
N LYS A 66 -14.48 11.25 21.34
CA LYS A 66 -14.90 10.49 20.14
C LYS A 66 -13.71 9.93 19.35
N ALA A 67 -12.61 9.60 20.03
CA ALA A 67 -11.38 9.07 19.46
C ALA A 67 -11.27 7.57 19.74
N LYS A 68 -11.00 6.76 18.71
CA LYS A 68 -10.79 5.31 18.86
C LYS A 68 -9.47 4.91 18.22
N LEU A 69 -8.51 4.55 19.07
CA LEU A 69 -7.21 4.06 18.62
C LEU A 69 -7.31 2.62 18.12
N ARG A 70 -6.69 2.37 16.96
CA ARG A 70 -6.56 1.03 16.38
C ARG A 70 -5.19 0.44 16.74
N CYS A 71 -5.10 -0.88 16.69
CA CYS A 71 -3.84 -1.61 16.72
C CYS A 71 -3.57 -2.18 15.33
N GLU A 72 -2.30 -2.34 15.00
CA GLU A 72 -1.90 -3.04 13.79
C GLU A 72 -2.31 -4.52 13.84
N ASN A 73 -2.68 -5.06 12.68
CA ASN A 73 -2.82 -6.48 12.42
C ASN A 73 -1.75 -6.92 11.41
N GLY A 74 -0.77 -7.72 11.85
CA GLY A 74 0.37 -8.14 11.04
C GLY A 74 0.02 -8.97 9.79
N THR A 75 -1.23 -9.41 9.62
CA THR A 75 -1.68 -10.14 8.43
C THR A 75 -2.00 -9.21 7.25
N ARG A 76 -2.62 -8.06 7.51
CA ARG A 76 -3.05 -7.09 6.49
C ARG A 76 -2.32 -5.76 6.67
N TRP A 77 -1.52 -5.39 5.68
CA TRP A 77 -0.71 -4.18 5.75
C TRP A 77 -1.57 -2.90 5.92
N SER A 78 -2.79 -2.89 5.39
CA SER A 78 -3.72 -1.75 5.49
C SER A 78 -4.09 -1.40 6.93
N SER A 79 -3.95 -2.35 7.87
CA SER A 79 -4.15 -2.08 9.30
C SER A 79 -3.10 -1.12 9.87
N SER A 80 -1.87 -1.14 9.35
CA SER A 80 -0.80 -0.22 9.75
C SER A 80 -1.16 1.21 9.33
N TYR A 81 -1.68 1.40 8.11
CA TYR A 81 -2.19 2.69 7.63
C TYR A 81 -3.37 3.18 8.48
N LEU A 82 -4.39 2.34 8.67
CA LEU A 82 -5.58 2.68 9.46
C LEU A 82 -5.25 2.96 10.93
N MET A 83 -4.21 2.33 11.49
CA MET A 83 -3.70 2.69 12.80
C MET A 83 -3.15 4.10 12.81
N LEU A 84 -2.23 4.45 11.90
CA LEU A 84 -1.68 5.81 11.81
C LEU A 84 -2.79 6.85 11.63
N GLU A 85 -3.78 6.58 10.77
CA GLU A 85 -4.94 7.45 10.56
C GLU A 85 -5.75 7.64 11.86
N SER A 86 -5.97 6.56 12.62
CA SER A 86 -6.68 6.65 13.91
C SER A 86 -5.95 7.49 14.95
N PHE A 87 -4.63 7.46 14.95
CA PHE A 87 -3.81 8.31 15.82
C PHE A 87 -3.83 9.77 15.36
N LEU A 88 -3.78 10.04 14.06
CA LEU A 88 -3.92 11.40 13.53
C LEU A 88 -5.28 12.00 13.91
N LYS A 89 -6.37 11.24 13.74
CA LYS A 89 -7.72 11.64 14.18
C LYS A 89 -7.80 11.92 15.69
N ALA A 90 -7.06 11.19 16.51
CA ALA A 90 -6.99 11.44 17.95
C ALA A 90 -6.24 12.75 18.27
N TYR A 91 -5.20 13.11 17.50
CA TYR A 91 -4.54 14.43 17.60
C TYR A 91 -5.50 15.57 17.23
N GLU A 92 -6.22 15.44 16.11
CA GLU A 92 -7.20 16.44 15.65
C GLU A 92 -8.31 16.69 16.68
N LYS A 93 -8.70 15.64 17.40
CA LYS A 93 -9.71 15.68 18.45
C LYS A 93 -9.15 16.05 19.83
N LYS A 94 -7.87 16.44 19.91
CA LYS A 94 -7.18 16.79 21.17
C LYS A 94 -7.25 15.69 22.24
N ALA A 95 -7.43 14.43 21.85
CA ALA A 95 -7.56 13.29 22.77
C ALA A 95 -6.23 12.91 23.48
N PHE A 96 -5.12 13.55 23.10
CA PHE A 96 -3.82 13.43 23.78
C PHE A 96 -3.52 14.63 24.68
N SER A 97 -4.42 15.60 24.75
CA SER A 97 -4.24 16.91 25.38
C SER A 97 -5.31 17.09 26.45
N ASP A 98 -5.20 16.37 27.56
CA ASP A 98 -5.94 16.78 28.74
C ASP A 98 -5.18 17.96 29.37
N GLU A 99 -5.70 19.18 29.22
CA GLU A 99 -5.29 20.34 30.03
C GLU A 99 -5.49 20.07 31.55
N LYS A 100 -6.25 19.03 31.90
CA LYS A 100 -6.39 18.47 33.25
C LYS A 100 -5.24 17.53 33.68
N ALA A 101 -4.23 17.32 32.83
CA ALA A 101 -3.08 16.43 33.10
C ALA A 101 -2.03 17.00 34.07
N PHE A 102 -2.31 18.14 34.73
CA PHE A 102 -1.40 18.68 35.75
C PHE A 102 -1.34 17.81 37.03
N GLU A 103 -2.31 16.91 37.24
CA GLU A 103 -2.36 16.07 38.46
C GLU A 103 -2.18 14.57 38.21
N LYS A 104 -2.29 14.10 36.97
CA LYS A 104 -2.17 12.66 36.63
C LYS A 104 -1.21 12.50 35.48
N GLN A 105 -0.25 11.57 35.64
CA GLN A 105 0.77 11.19 34.67
C GLN A 105 0.18 10.67 33.34
N ASP A 106 -0.47 11.53 32.58
CA ASP A 106 -0.94 11.22 31.24
C ASP A 106 0.23 11.27 30.29
N LYS A 107 0.72 10.08 29.94
CA LYS A 107 1.78 9.92 28.96
C LYS A 107 1.27 10.48 27.62
N PRO A 108 1.93 11.50 27.06
CA PRO A 108 1.59 11.98 25.73
C PRO A 108 1.75 10.85 24.71
N CYS A 109 1.12 11.01 23.55
CA CYS A 109 1.30 10.07 22.45
C CYS A 109 2.80 9.84 22.19
N PRO A 110 3.26 8.59 22.09
CA PRO A 110 4.68 8.27 22.05
C PRO A 110 5.39 8.65 20.74
N VAL A 111 4.64 9.13 19.75
CA VAL A 111 5.09 9.48 18.41
C VAL A 111 4.41 10.77 17.99
N SER A 112 5.17 11.77 17.55
CA SER A 112 4.63 13.08 17.20
C SER A 112 3.68 13.03 15.99
N GLN A 113 2.69 13.93 15.98
CA GLN A 113 1.73 14.08 14.88
C GLN A 113 2.44 14.27 13.53
N ARG A 114 3.49 15.10 13.46
CA ARG A 114 4.29 15.32 12.25
C ARG A 114 4.90 14.02 11.71
N THR A 115 5.40 13.16 12.59
CA THR A 115 5.97 11.86 12.19
C THR A 115 4.91 10.95 11.60
N ILE A 116 3.74 10.87 12.25
CA ILE A 116 2.59 10.08 11.76
C ILE A 116 2.14 10.58 10.39
N LEU A 117 2.00 11.89 10.23
CA LEU A 117 1.59 12.51 8.96
C LEU A 117 2.56 12.21 7.82
N SER A 118 3.88 12.28 8.06
CA SER A 118 4.88 11.90 7.05
C SER A 118 4.73 10.44 6.59
N TYR A 119 4.54 9.49 7.51
CA TYR A 119 4.34 8.09 7.13
C TYR A 119 3.01 7.87 6.40
N LEU A 120 1.95 8.58 6.79
CA LEU A 120 0.67 8.54 6.08
C LEU A 120 0.83 9.02 4.64
N LYS A 121 1.57 10.11 4.39
CA LYS A 121 1.85 10.60 3.03
C LYS A 121 2.52 9.53 2.16
N ILE A 122 3.52 8.83 2.69
CA ILE A 122 4.22 7.75 1.98
C ILE A 122 3.28 6.56 1.68
N LEU A 123 2.42 6.19 2.64
CA LEU A 123 1.58 5.00 2.53
C LEU A 123 0.24 5.24 1.82
N ASN A 124 -0.21 6.49 1.70
CA ASN A 124 -1.49 6.85 1.09
C ASN A 124 -1.66 6.34 -0.35
N PRO A 125 -0.69 6.50 -1.29
CA PRO A 125 -0.86 5.98 -2.65
C PRO A 125 -1.02 4.45 -2.67
N LEU A 126 -0.25 3.74 -1.82
CA LEU A 126 -0.35 2.29 -1.66
C LEU A 126 -1.71 1.86 -1.12
N TYR A 127 -2.24 2.62 -0.15
CA TYR A 127 -3.52 2.33 0.51
C TYR A 127 -4.67 2.52 -0.46
N THR A 128 -4.63 3.64 -1.19
CA THR A 128 -5.58 3.97 -2.25
C THR A 128 -5.61 2.86 -3.30
N LEU A 129 -4.44 2.44 -3.83
CA LEU A 129 -4.41 1.35 -4.80
C LEU A 129 -4.91 0.01 -4.21
N SER A 130 -4.59 -0.27 -2.94
CA SER A 130 -5.11 -1.47 -2.28
C SER A 130 -6.64 -1.49 -2.22
N LEU A 131 -7.29 -0.35 -2.02
CA LEU A 131 -8.75 -0.26 -2.09
C LEU A 131 -9.26 -0.44 -3.51
N LEU A 132 -8.60 0.18 -4.50
CA LEU A 132 -8.98 0.06 -5.91
C LEU A 132 -8.90 -1.39 -6.41
N THR A 133 -7.80 -2.09 -6.11
CA THR A 133 -7.59 -3.50 -6.52
C THR A 133 -8.58 -4.50 -5.94
N GLN A 134 -9.41 -4.09 -4.99
CA GLN A 134 -10.48 -4.91 -4.39
C GLN A 134 -11.86 -4.61 -4.97
N LYS A 135 -12.00 -3.57 -5.81
CA LYS A 135 -13.28 -3.26 -6.44
C LYS A 135 -13.57 -4.23 -7.59
N ALA A 136 -14.85 -4.47 -7.84
CA ALA A 136 -15.30 -5.41 -8.88
C ALA A 136 -14.99 -4.94 -10.31
N ASP A 137 -14.86 -3.62 -10.51
CA ASP A 137 -14.51 -2.99 -11.78
C ASP A 137 -13.00 -2.91 -12.01
N TRP A 138 -12.17 -3.33 -11.06
CA TRP A 138 -10.71 -3.36 -11.24
C TRP A 138 -10.26 -4.60 -12.00
N HIS A 139 -9.62 -4.39 -13.14
CA HIS A 139 -9.23 -5.45 -14.05
C HIS A 139 -7.74 -5.45 -14.38
N ILE A 140 -7.32 -6.46 -15.15
CA ILE A 140 -5.91 -6.68 -15.52
C ILE A 140 -5.27 -5.46 -16.18
N GLY A 141 -6.01 -4.74 -17.03
CA GLY A 141 -5.56 -3.50 -17.67
C GLY A 141 -5.33 -2.31 -16.74
N ASP A 142 -5.73 -2.38 -15.46
CA ASP A 142 -5.50 -1.31 -14.49
C ASP A 142 -4.21 -1.49 -13.69
N VAL A 143 -3.66 -2.71 -13.68
CA VAL A 143 -2.58 -3.08 -12.76
C VAL A 143 -1.31 -2.28 -13.06
N ILE A 144 -0.89 -2.19 -14.32
CA ILE A 144 0.34 -1.46 -14.70
C ILE A 144 0.22 0.02 -14.36
N GLN A 145 -0.91 0.65 -14.72
CA GLN A 145 -1.14 2.07 -14.43
C GLN A 145 -1.15 2.35 -12.92
N GLY A 146 -1.75 1.45 -12.13
CA GLY A 146 -1.71 1.55 -10.67
C GLY A 146 -0.28 1.45 -10.12
N LEU A 147 0.58 0.62 -10.72
CA LEU A 147 1.99 0.51 -10.32
C LEU A 147 2.80 1.74 -10.70
N ILE A 148 2.62 2.28 -11.91
CA ILE A 148 3.25 3.53 -12.35
C ILE A 148 2.88 4.66 -11.38
N PHE A 149 1.59 4.84 -11.10
CA PHE A 149 1.12 5.83 -10.13
C PHE A 149 1.77 5.70 -8.75
N ILE A 150 1.95 4.47 -8.25
CA ILE A 150 2.68 4.24 -7.00
C ILE A 150 4.14 4.67 -7.12
N PHE A 151 4.83 4.28 -8.19
CA PHE A 151 6.25 4.60 -8.34
C PHE A 151 6.46 6.10 -8.43
N ASP A 152 5.67 6.80 -9.25
CA ASP A 152 5.70 8.25 -9.38
C ASP A 152 5.43 8.93 -8.03
N SER A 153 4.35 8.52 -7.34
CA SER A 153 4.00 9.07 -6.01
C SER A 153 5.10 8.84 -4.97
N LEU A 154 5.83 7.73 -5.06
CA LEU A 154 6.94 7.41 -4.17
C LEU A 154 8.21 8.18 -4.53
N ASP A 155 8.43 8.48 -5.81
CA ASP A 155 9.57 9.25 -6.31
C ASP A 155 9.44 10.76 -6.07
N GLU A 156 8.22 11.29 -6.12
CA GLU A 156 7.92 12.68 -5.74
C GLU A 156 8.09 12.95 -4.23
N SER A 157 8.26 11.91 -3.41
CA SER A 157 8.40 12.05 -1.98
C SER A 157 9.72 12.74 -1.59
N THR A 158 9.62 13.90 -0.95
CA THR A 158 10.78 14.67 -0.44
C THR A 158 11.29 14.19 0.92
N GLU A 159 10.87 13.02 1.40
CA GLU A 159 11.22 12.53 2.74
C GLU A 159 12.66 11.98 2.77
N LEU A 160 13.39 12.29 3.85
CA LEU A 160 14.82 11.96 3.99
C LEU A 160 15.07 10.88 5.08
N GLY A 161 16.30 10.39 5.12
CA GLY A 161 16.78 9.42 6.14
C GLY A 161 15.98 8.12 6.14
N GLU A 162 15.55 7.67 7.31
CA GLU A 162 14.83 6.39 7.52
C GLU A 162 13.54 6.26 6.69
N LYS A 163 12.90 7.38 6.36
CA LYS A 163 11.70 7.38 5.52
C LYS A 163 12.04 7.18 4.04
N LYS A 164 13.14 7.76 3.56
CA LYS A 164 13.70 7.46 2.25
C LYS A 164 14.02 5.97 2.14
N GLN A 165 14.60 5.39 3.20
CA GLN A 165 14.86 3.95 3.24
C GLN A 165 13.57 3.12 3.19
N LEU A 166 12.49 3.54 3.86
CA LEU A 166 11.18 2.91 3.74
C LEU A 166 10.67 2.98 2.29
N ILE A 167 10.75 4.13 1.63
CA ILE A 167 10.35 4.32 0.23
C ILE A 167 11.12 3.35 -0.68
N LEU A 168 12.45 3.30 -0.55
CA LEU A 168 13.29 2.37 -1.34
C LEU A 168 12.91 0.91 -1.10
N ASN A 169 12.68 0.52 0.16
CA ASN A 169 12.24 -0.84 0.49
C ASN A 169 10.87 -1.16 -0.12
N LEU A 170 9.92 -0.22 -0.10
CA LEU A 170 8.60 -0.39 -0.70
C LEU A 170 8.71 -0.56 -2.22
N LYS A 171 9.44 0.34 -2.90
CA LYS A 171 9.66 0.25 -4.35
C LYS A 171 10.27 -1.08 -4.75
N ASN A 172 11.32 -1.51 -4.05
CA ASN A 172 12.02 -2.76 -4.34
C ASN A 172 11.11 -3.98 -4.17
N GLU A 173 10.35 -4.06 -3.08
CA GLU A 173 9.44 -5.19 -2.84
C GLU A 173 8.30 -5.24 -3.86
N ILE A 174 7.79 -4.09 -4.30
CA ILE A 174 6.78 -4.00 -5.35
C ILE A 174 7.37 -4.49 -6.67
N ARG A 175 8.54 -3.99 -7.08
CA ARG A 175 9.22 -4.44 -8.31
C ARG A 175 9.45 -5.94 -8.31
N ILE A 176 9.96 -6.50 -7.22
CA ILE A 176 10.21 -7.96 -7.11
C ILE A 176 8.91 -8.75 -7.29
N ARG A 177 7.83 -8.37 -6.60
CA ARG A 177 6.58 -9.16 -6.62
C ARG A 177 5.75 -8.98 -7.89
N PHE A 178 5.90 -7.84 -8.54
CA PHE A 178 5.23 -7.50 -9.79
C PHE A 178 6.13 -7.69 -11.02
N LYS A 179 7.37 -8.21 -10.87
CA LYS A 179 8.31 -8.44 -11.98
C LYS A 179 7.66 -9.10 -13.19
N PHE A 180 7.01 -10.26 -12.98
CA PHE A 180 6.29 -10.96 -14.03
C PHE A 180 5.21 -10.09 -14.71
N ILE A 181 4.48 -9.28 -13.94
CA ILE A 181 3.41 -8.43 -14.47
C ILE A 181 4.01 -7.30 -15.33
N LEU A 182 5.08 -6.68 -14.86
CA LEU A 182 5.78 -5.60 -15.55
C LEU A 182 6.46 -6.08 -16.84
N GLU A 183 6.88 -7.35 -16.89
CA GLU A 183 7.54 -7.95 -18.05
C GLU A 183 6.56 -8.72 -18.96
N SER A 184 5.29 -8.88 -18.56
CA SER A 184 4.32 -9.70 -19.30
C SER A 184 3.66 -8.91 -20.42
N LYS A 185 3.82 -9.40 -21.66
CA LYS A 185 3.13 -8.89 -22.85
C LYS A 185 1.61 -8.80 -22.67
N ILE A 186 1.01 -9.74 -21.95
CA ILE A 186 -0.44 -9.77 -21.71
C ILE A 186 -0.89 -8.60 -20.82
N TYR A 187 -0.14 -8.30 -19.76
CA TYR A 187 -0.45 -7.15 -18.90
C TYR A 187 -0.20 -5.83 -19.61
N ILE A 188 0.88 -5.73 -20.39
CA ILE A 188 1.21 -4.52 -21.16
C ILE A 188 0.14 -4.26 -22.23
N LEU A 189 -0.26 -5.29 -22.98
CA LEU A 189 -1.32 -5.19 -23.98
C LEU A 189 -2.66 -4.83 -23.34
N ALA A 190 -3.02 -5.46 -22.22
CA ALA A 190 -4.24 -5.14 -21.49
C ALA A 190 -4.26 -3.70 -20.96
N ALA A 191 -3.12 -3.18 -20.50
CA ALA A 191 -3.00 -1.80 -20.08
C ALA A 191 -3.11 -0.82 -21.26
N THR A 192 -2.58 -1.20 -22.43
CA THR A 192 -2.69 -0.40 -23.66
C THR A 192 -4.13 -0.35 -24.18
N PHE A 193 -4.87 -1.47 -24.12
CA PHE A 193 -6.28 -1.49 -24.50
C PHE A 193 -7.22 -0.83 -23.48
N ASN A 194 -6.71 -0.40 -22.34
CA ASN A 194 -7.46 0.37 -21.36
C ASN A 194 -7.55 1.84 -21.79
N VAL A 195 -8.30 2.08 -22.87
CA VAL A 195 -8.41 3.38 -23.54
C VAL A 195 -8.86 4.51 -22.61
N SER A 196 -9.67 4.18 -21.59
CA SER A 196 -10.14 5.13 -20.58
C SER A 196 -9.04 5.74 -19.72
N LYS A 197 -7.84 5.14 -19.72
CA LYS A 197 -6.71 5.53 -18.87
C LYS A 197 -5.41 5.74 -19.64
N LEU A 198 -5.46 5.78 -20.98
CA LEU A 198 -4.31 6.06 -21.83
C LEU A 198 -3.64 7.41 -21.50
N ASN A 199 -4.41 8.41 -21.08
CA ASN A 199 -3.86 9.72 -20.69
C ASN A 199 -2.92 9.65 -19.46
N PHE A 200 -3.00 8.61 -18.63
CA PHE A 200 -2.04 8.37 -17.53
C PHE A 200 -0.77 7.66 -17.99
N LEU A 201 -0.81 7.02 -19.17
CA LEU A 201 0.30 6.27 -19.75
C LEU A 201 1.17 7.18 -20.63
N TYR A 202 0.55 8.07 -21.41
CA TYR A 202 1.28 9.03 -22.25
C TYR A 202 1.94 10.12 -21.40
N GLY A 203 3.25 9.97 -21.16
CA GLY A 203 4.08 10.99 -20.52
C GLY A 203 5.06 10.47 -19.46
N SER A 204 4.92 9.23 -18.98
CA SER A 204 5.91 8.63 -18.07
C SER A 204 7.01 7.90 -18.85
N GLU A 205 8.27 8.10 -18.43
CA GLU A 205 9.43 7.40 -19.02
C GLU A 205 9.25 5.86 -18.94
N ASP A 206 8.67 5.38 -17.84
CA ASP A 206 8.36 3.97 -17.62
C ASP A 206 7.36 3.39 -18.64
N PHE A 207 6.39 4.17 -19.13
CA PHE A 207 5.45 3.70 -20.15
C PHE A 207 6.06 3.63 -21.53
N ASN A 208 6.90 4.61 -21.91
CA ASN A 208 7.57 4.60 -23.20
C ASN A 208 8.48 3.36 -23.33
N GLU A 209 9.22 3.02 -22.27
CA GLU A 209 10.05 1.80 -22.23
C GLU A 209 9.19 0.51 -22.33
N LEU A 210 8.01 0.48 -21.69
CA LEU A 210 7.09 -0.66 -21.76
C LEU A 210 6.38 -0.78 -23.11
N SER A 211 6.03 0.35 -23.73
CA SER A 211 5.40 0.42 -25.05
C SER A 211 6.37 -0.04 -26.14
N ASP A 212 7.61 0.43 -26.10
CA ASP A 212 8.66 0.01 -27.04
C ASP A 212 8.94 -1.50 -26.95
N LYS A 213 8.90 -2.09 -25.75
CA LYS A 213 8.99 -3.56 -25.56
C LYS A 213 7.80 -4.31 -26.14
N ALA A 214 6.60 -3.75 -26.06
CA ALA A 214 5.39 -4.38 -26.61
C ALA A 214 5.39 -4.37 -28.14
N VAL A 215 5.78 -3.25 -28.75
CA VAL A 215 5.78 -3.04 -30.21
C VAL A 215 6.94 -3.77 -30.90
N ASN A 216 8.14 -3.78 -30.31
CA ASN A 216 9.32 -4.36 -30.96
C ASN A 216 9.42 -5.89 -30.84
N GLU A 217 8.63 -6.54 -29.98
CA GLU A 217 8.66 -7.99 -29.80
C GLU A 217 7.31 -8.69 -30.05
N THR A 218 6.33 -8.03 -30.68
CA THR A 218 5.17 -8.72 -31.24
C THR A 218 5.48 -9.10 -32.68
N PRO A 219 5.67 -10.39 -33.02
CA PRO A 219 5.49 -10.78 -34.40
C PRO A 219 4.04 -10.44 -34.74
N PHE A 220 3.85 -9.59 -35.74
CA PHE A 220 2.55 -9.27 -36.32
C PHE A 220 1.82 -10.58 -36.65
N PHE A 221 0.96 -11.04 -35.75
CA PHE A 221 -0.08 -12.00 -36.06
C PHE A 221 -1.31 -11.21 -36.51
N PHE A 222 -1.16 -10.59 -37.68
CA PHE A 222 -2.28 -10.23 -38.54
C PHE A 222 -2.01 -10.88 -39.90
N TYR A 223 -2.51 -12.10 -40.04
CA TYR A 223 -2.91 -12.69 -41.31
C TYR A 223 -4.30 -13.28 -41.11
#